data_AF-A0A962C534-F1
#
_entry.id   AF-A0A962C534-F1
#
_cell.length_a   1.000
_cell.length_b   1.000
_cell.length_c   1.000
_cell.angle_alpha   90.00
_cell.angle_beta   90.00
_cell.angle_gamma   90.00
#
_symmetry.space_group_name_H-M   'P 1'
#
loop_
_entity.id
_entity.type
_entity.pdbx_description
1 polymer ?
#
loop_
_entity_poly.entity_id
_entity_poly.type
_entity_poly.pdbx_seq_one_letter_code
_entity_poly.pdbx_strand_id
1 'polypeptide(L)'
;VLAATGLRGAIAGWSIVGLLSVFSLARGVASIAAKDTLGKTVSKGRRGRVSGYAATASGLVASLAGLYLALGPAEARPQWLLYALLMLAGATWFAAAAVFWSIREFPGATEGGRSLGDLI
;
A
#
# COMPACT_ATOMS: atom_id res chain seq x y z
N VAL A 1 14.00 -5.78 -1.84
CA VAL A 1 15.27 -6.03 -1.13
C VAL A 1 16.21 -6.89 -1.95
N LEU A 2 15.81 -8.12 -2.33
CA LEU A 2 16.67 -9.03 -3.11
C LEU A 2 17.26 -8.41 -4.39
N ALA A 3 16.45 -7.72 -5.19
CA ALA A 3 16.94 -7.03 -6.39
C ALA A 3 17.97 -5.92 -6.07
N ALA A 4 17.83 -5.25 -4.93
CA ALA A 4 18.71 -4.16 -4.52
C ALA A 4 20.05 -4.65 -3.95
N THR A 5 20.11 -5.88 -3.40
CA THR A 5 21.33 -6.44 -2.80
C THR A 5 22.00 -7.50 -3.67
N GLY A 6 21.23 -8.23 -4.49
CA GLY A 6 21.69 -9.39 -5.25
C GLY A 6 21.94 -9.14 -6.74
N LEU A 7 21.46 -8.03 -7.30
CA LEU A 7 21.65 -7.69 -8.72
C LEU A 7 22.55 -6.45 -8.87
N ARG A 8 23.19 -6.30 -10.03
CA ARG A 8 24.08 -5.17 -10.34
C ARG A 8 23.81 -4.60 -11.73
N GLY A 9 24.23 -3.35 -11.94
CA GLY A 9 24.16 -2.67 -13.24
C GLY A 9 22.73 -2.55 -13.80
N ALA A 10 22.60 -2.62 -15.12
CA ALA A 10 21.32 -2.45 -15.82
C ALA A 10 20.24 -3.45 -15.39
N ILE A 11 20.63 -4.69 -15.06
CA ILE A 11 19.70 -5.75 -14.63
C ILE A 11 19.01 -5.35 -13.32
N ALA A 12 19.75 -4.79 -12.36
CA ALA A 12 19.18 -4.29 -11.11
C ALA A 12 18.18 -3.15 -11.37
N GLY A 13 18.55 -2.19 -12.22
CA GLY A 13 17.70 -1.06 -12.59
C GLY A 13 16.37 -1.50 -13.19
N TRP A 14 16.41 -2.30 -14.27
CA TRP A 14 15.21 -2.80 -14.92
C TRP A 14 14.36 -3.69 -14.02
N SER A 15 14.98 -4.51 -13.16
CA SER A 15 14.25 -5.33 -12.19
C SER A 15 13.49 -4.48 -11.17
N ILE A 16 14.12 -3.43 -10.64
CA ILE A 16 13.46 -2.50 -9.70
C ILE A 16 12.31 -1.78 -10.38
N VAL A 17 12.51 -1.25 -11.59
CA VAL A 17 11.45 -0.58 -12.36
C VAL A 17 10.28 -1.54 -12.61
N GLY A 18 10.55 -2.77 -13.05
CA GLY A 18 9.51 -3.78 -13.26
C GLY A 18 8.72 -4.09 -12.00
N LEU A 19 9.39 -4.27 -10.86
CA LEU A 19 8.75 -4.48 -9.55
C LEU A 19 7.90 -3.27 -9.12
N LEU A 20 8.38 -2.05 -9.33
CA LEU A 20 7.63 -0.82 -9.04
C LEU A 20 6.39 -0.69 -9.93
N SER A 21 6.48 -1.06 -11.21
CA SER A 21 5.34 -1.08 -12.12
C SER A 21 4.26 -2.06 -11.64
N VAL A 22 4.64 -3.30 -11.29
CA VAL A 22 3.70 -4.29 -10.74
C VAL A 22 3.09 -3.80 -9.43
N PHE A 23 3.90 -3.25 -8.53
CA PHE A 23 3.42 -2.70 -7.26
C PHE A 23 2.44 -1.54 -7.46
N SER A 24 2.71 -0.65 -8.42
CA SER A 24 1.83 0.47 -8.78
C SER A 24 0.46 -0.02 -9.27
N LEU A 25 0.44 -1.03 -10.14
CA LEU A 25 -0.79 -1.64 -10.64
C LEU A 25 -1.58 -2.31 -9.49
N ALA A 26 -0.90 -3.10 -8.65
CA ALA A 26 -1.53 -3.75 -7.49
C ALA A 26 -2.14 -2.73 -6.52
N ARG A 27 -1.45 -1.62 -6.26
CA ARG A 27 -1.98 -0.47 -5.50
C ARG A 27 -3.19 0.18 -6.16
N GLY A 28 -3.21 0.25 -7.49
CA GLY A 28 -4.36 0.71 -8.27
C GLY A 28 -5.59 -0.16 -8.03
N VAL A 29 -5.45 -1.48 -8.16
CA VAL A 29 -6.53 -2.45 -7.87
C VAL A 29 -7.01 -2.34 -6.42
N ALA A 30 -6.07 -2.28 -5.46
CA ALA A 30 -6.41 -2.10 -4.05
C ALA A 30 -7.21 -0.81 -3.79
N SER A 31 -6.95 0.28 -4.52
CA SER A 31 -7.69 1.54 -4.41
C SER A 31 -9.14 1.44 -4.90
N ILE A 32 -9.38 0.62 -5.93
CA ILE A 32 -10.74 0.34 -6.43
C ILE A 32 -11.49 -0.50 -5.39
N ALA A 33 -10.89 -1.62 -4.95
CA ALA A 33 -11.47 -2.50 -3.94
C ALA A 33 -11.75 -1.76 -2.61
N ALA A 34 -10.85 -0.87 -2.18
CA ALA A 34 -11.04 -0.08 -0.96
C ALA A 34 -12.24 0.87 -1.05
N LYS A 35 -12.50 1.48 -2.21
CA LYS A 35 -13.66 2.36 -2.40
C LYS A 35 -14.96 1.57 -2.45
N ASP A 36 -14.94 0.43 -3.12
CA ASP A 36 -16.07 -0.49 -3.23
C ASP A 36 -16.49 -1.01 -1.84
N THR A 37 -15.56 -1.63 -1.12
CA THR A 37 -15.79 -2.12 0.26
C THR A 37 -16.25 -1.01 1.21
N LEU A 38 -15.64 0.19 1.15
CA LEU A 38 -16.07 1.35 1.95
C LEU A 38 -17.51 1.78 1.63
N GLY A 39 -17.90 1.68 0.36
CA GLY A 39 -19.25 1.97 -0.13
C GLY A 39 -20.31 1.00 0.41
N LYS A 40 -19.93 -0.25 0.64
CA LYS A 40 -20.81 -1.33 1.09
C LYS A 40 -20.88 -1.50 2.61
N THR A 41 -19.79 -1.20 3.32
CA THR A 41 -19.63 -1.54 4.75
C THR A 41 -19.77 -0.35 5.70
N VAL A 42 -19.58 0.89 5.21
CA VAL A 42 -19.65 2.10 6.03
C VAL A 42 -20.83 2.96 5.60
N SER A 43 -21.62 3.43 6.58
CA SER A 43 -22.78 4.26 6.29
C SER A 43 -22.40 5.58 5.61
N LYS A 44 -23.32 6.11 4.79
CA LYS A 44 -23.20 7.46 4.22
C LYS A 44 -22.94 8.49 5.34
N GLY A 45 -22.12 9.51 5.05
CA GLY A 45 -21.70 10.54 6.02
C GLY A 45 -20.48 10.20 6.88
N ARG A 46 -20.13 8.91 7.09
CA ARG A 46 -18.95 8.51 7.89
C ARG A 46 -17.73 8.10 7.06
N ARG A 47 -17.92 7.79 5.77
CA ARG A 47 -16.87 7.31 4.86
C ARG A 47 -15.66 8.24 4.77
N GLY A 48 -15.92 9.55 4.68
CA GLY A 48 -14.87 10.57 4.62
C GLY A 48 -14.01 10.63 5.90
N ARG A 49 -14.60 10.31 7.07
CA ARG A 49 -13.86 10.25 8.33
C ARG A 49 -12.91 9.05 8.36
N VAL A 50 -13.34 7.90 7.84
CA VAL A 50 -12.50 6.70 7.74
C VAL A 50 -11.27 6.96 6.86
N SER A 51 -11.47 7.51 5.66
CA SER A 51 -10.37 7.89 4.78
C SER A 51 -9.52 9.02 5.37
N GLY A 52 -10.14 9.96 6.08
CA GLY A 52 -9.45 11.06 6.76
C GLY A 52 -8.50 10.56 7.84
N TYR A 53 -8.97 9.69 8.74
CA TYR A 53 -8.12 9.09 9.77
C TYR A 53 -6.97 8.27 9.18
N ALA A 54 -7.25 7.47 8.15
CA ALA A 54 -6.20 6.72 7.44
C ALA A 54 -5.14 7.66 6.82
N ALA A 55 -5.58 8.72 6.14
CA ALA A 55 -4.68 9.70 5.54
C ALA A 55 -3.83 10.43 6.58
N THR A 56 -4.43 10.92 7.67
CA THR A 56 -3.72 11.60 8.75
C THR A 56 -2.68 10.69 9.42
N ALA A 57 -3.06 9.46 9.76
CA ALA A 57 -2.14 8.50 10.39
C ALA A 57 -0.96 8.17 9.46
N SER A 58 -1.23 7.87 8.19
CA SER A 58 -0.18 7.58 7.20
C SER A 58 0.72 8.80 6.94
N GLY A 59 0.13 10.00 6.88
CA GLY A 59 0.84 11.26 6.69
C GLY A 59 1.79 11.54 7.84
N LEU A 60 1.35 11.39 9.09
CA LEU A 60 2.21 11.57 10.27
C LEU A 60 3.41 10.61 10.24
N VAL A 61 3.18 9.33 9.98
CA VAL A 61 4.26 8.32 9.90
C VAL A 61 5.24 8.66 8.77
N ALA A 62 4.72 8.99 7.59
CA ALA A 62 5.55 9.37 6.44
C ALA A 62 6.35 10.65 6.71
N SER A 63 5.75 11.65 7.33
CA SER A 63 6.43 12.89 7.72
C SER A 63 7.53 12.65 8.73
N LEU A 64 7.31 11.83 9.76
CA LEU A 64 8.35 11.50 10.75
C LEU A 64 9.52 10.75 10.12
N ALA A 65 9.23 9.75 9.28
CA ALA A 65 10.26 9.02 8.55
C ALA A 65 11.03 9.94 7.59
N GLY A 66 10.33 10.79 6.84
CA GLY A 66 10.94 11.76 5.93
C GLY A 66 11.81 12.79 6.67
N LEU A 67 11.32 13.32 7.80
CA LEU A 67 12.06 14.28 8.63
C LEU A 67 13.34 13.66 9.20
N TYR A 68 13.25 12.42 9.69
CA TYR A 68 14.42 11.67 10.17
C TYR A 68 15.45 11.47 9.05
N LEU A 69 15.01 11.08 7.85
CA LEU A 69 15.92 10.88 6.71
C LEU A 69 16.53 12.20 6.20
N ALA A 70 15.79 13.30 6.26
CA ALA A 70 16.22 14.61 5.78
C ALA A 70 17.17 15.32 6.76
N LEU A 71 16.87 15.30 8.07
CA LEU A 71 17.61 16.05 9.08
C LEU A 71 18.62 15.19 9.86
N GLY A 72 18.51 13.87 9.81
CA GLY A 72 19.41 12.97 10.54
C GLY A 72 20.85 13.03 10.02
N PRO A 73 21.87 12.83 10.88
CA PRO A 73 23.26 12.78 10.47
C PRO A 73 23.48 11.64 9.46
N ALA A 74 24.08 11.93 8.32
CA ALA A 74 24.27 10.94 7.26
C ALA A 74 25.13 9.75 7.71
N GLU A 75 26.16 10.03 8.50
CA GLU A 75 27.09 9.03 9.02
C GLU A 75 26.46 8.11 10.08
N ALA A 76 25.36 8.55 10.69
CA ALA A 76 24.62 7.76 11.69
C ALA A 76 23.56 6.84 11.04
N ARG A 77 23.35 6.88 9.72
CA ARG A 77 22.36 6.04 9.04
C ARG A 77 22.97 4.73 8.59
N PRO A 78 22.64 3.60 9.24
CA PRO A 78 23.17 2.32 8.82
C PRO A 78 22.53 1.89 7.50
N GLN A 79 23.32 1.23 6.65
CA GLN A 79 22.85 0.74 5.34
C GLN A 79 21.61 -0.17 5.45
N TRP A 80 21.51 -0.95 6.53
CA TRP A 80 20.39 -1.85 6.75
C TRP A 80 19.05 -1.13 6.95
N LEU A 81 19.06 0.15 7.34
CA LEU A 81 17.85 0.93 7.59
C LEU A 81 16.93 0.96 6.37
N LEU A 82 17.49 1.18 5.18
CA LEU A 82 16.71 1.21 3.94
C LEU A 82 16.05 -0.15 3.67
N TYR A 83 16.76 -1.24 3.91
CA TYR A 83 16.20 -2.59 3.75
C TYR A 83 15.10 -2.86 4.78
N ALA A 84 15.29 -2.43 6.03
CA ALA A 84 14.27 -2.55 7.08
C ALA A 84 13.00 -1.76 6.72
N LEU A 85 13.14 -0.52 6.23
CA LEU A 85 12.01 0.29 5.77
C LEU A 85 11.27 -0.37 4.60
N LEU A 86 12.00 -0.92 3.62
CA LEU A 86 11.38 -1.65 2.50
C LEU A 86 10.64 -2.91 2.97
N MET A 87 11.22 -3.69 3.89
CA MET A 87 10.59 -4.89 4.44
C MET A 87 9.34 -4.53 5.25
N LEU A 88 9.41 -3.48 6.08
CA LEU A 88 8.28 -2.99 6.85
C LEU A 88 7.15 -2.48 5.95
N ALA A 89 7.48 -1.75 4.88
CA ALA A 89 6.49 -1.31 3.90
C ALA A 89 5.80 -2.50 3.21
N GLY A 90 6.55 -3.53 2.83
CA GLY A 90 5.98 -4.78 2.29
C GLY A 90 5.10 -5.52 3.31
N ALA A 91 5.57 -5.65 4.55
CA ALA A 91 4.84 -6.32 5.62
C ALA A 91 3.51 -5.61 5.96
N THR A 92 3.52 -4.28 6.04
CA THR A 92 2.30 -3.49 6.27
C THR A 92 1.32 -3.58 5.10
N TRP A 93 1.80 -3.69 3.87
CA TRP A 93 0.95 -3.94 2.70
C TRP A 93 0.25 -5.31 2.78
N PHE A 94 0.97 -6.39 3.13
CA PHE A 94 0.36 -7.70 3.35
C PHE A 94 -0.59 -7.73 4.56
N ALA A 95 -0.23 -7.07 5.65
CA ALA A 95 -1.10 -6.94 6.82
C ALA A 95 -2.40 -6.22 6.45
N ALA A 96 -2.32 -5.15 5.65
CA ALA A 96 -3.51 -4.47 5.13
C ALA A 96 -4.36 -5.40 4.26
N ALA A 97 -3.75 -6.20 3.37
CA ALA A 97 -4.46 -7.18 2.56
C ALA A 97 -5.20 -8.23 3.42
N ALA A 98 -4.55 -8.73 4.48
CA ALA A 98 -5.17 -9.66 5.43
C ALA A 98 -6.33 -9.03 6.20
N VAL A 99 -6.21 -7.77 6.63
CA VAL A 99 -7.30 -7.02 7.25
C VAL A 99 -8.46 -6.84 6.27
N PHE A 100 -8.19 -6.45 5.02
CA PHE A 100 -9.22 -6.32 3.98
C PHE A 100 -9.93 -7.64 3.70
N TRP A 101 -9.20 -8.76 3.71
CA TRP A 101 -9.78 -10.09 3.53
C TRP A 101 -10.76 -10.48 4.65
N SER A 102 -10.62 -9.92 5.85
CA SER A 102 -11.52 -10.16 6.98
C SER A 102 -12.83 -9.34 6.92
N ILE A 103 -12.93 -8.37 6.02
CA ILE A 103 -14.09 -7.49 5.90
C ILE A 103 -15.28 -8.30 5.36
N ARG A 104 -16.37 -8.34 6.12
CA ARG A 104 -17.63 -8.95 5.68
C ARG A 104 -18.49 -7.93 4.94
N GLU A 105 -18.81 -8.23 3.69
CA GLU A 105 -19.79 -7.47 2.91
C GLU A 105 -21.21 -7.97 3.20
N PHE A 106 -22.18 -7.06 3.32
CA PHE A 106 -23.58 -7.42 3.59
C PHE A 106 -24.32 -7.77 2.28
N PRO A 107 -25.32 -8.69 2.32
CA PRO A 107 -26.12 -9.06 1.14
C PRO A 107 -26.84 -7.85 0.51
N GLY A 108 -26.94 -7.80 -0.83
CA GLY A 108 -27.49 -6.69 -1.61
C GLY A 108 -26.47 -5.57 -1.93
N ALA A 109 -25.27 -5.64 -1.35
CA ALA A 109 -24.19 -4.71 -1.66
C ALA A 109 -23.36 -5.14 -2.87
N THR A 110 -23.40 -6.43 -3.27
CA THR A 110 -22.67 -7.02 -4.39
C THR A 110 -23.37 -6.91 -5.75
N GLU A 111 -24.64 -6.47 -5.79
CA GLU A 111 -25.46 -6.49 -7.02
C GLU A 111 -25.11 -5.39 -8.04
N GLY A 112 -24.32 -4.38 -7.65
CA GLY A 112 -23.94 -3.27 -8.53
C GLY A 112 -22.55 -3.40 -9.18
N GLY A 113 -21.70 -4.32 -8.71
CA GLY A 113 -20.33 -4.47 -9.18
C GLY A 113 -20.21 -5.57 -10.22
N ARG A 114 -20.03 -5.20 -11.50
CA ARG A 114 -19.68 -6.18 -12.54
C ARG A 114 -18.27 -6.68 -12.31
N SER A 115 -18.12 -7.96 -12.02
CA SER A 115 -16.86 -8.68 -12.03
C SER A 115 -16.41 -8.91 -13.48
N LEU A 116 -15.13 -9.24 -13.68
CA LEU A 116 -14.61 -9.61 -15.01
C LEU A 116 -15.39 -10.79 -15.60
N GLY A 117 -15.80 -11.75 -14.76
CA GLY A 117 -16.67 -12.87 -15.15
C GLY A 117 -18.11 -12.49 -15.52
N ASP A 118 -18.56 -11.26 -15.26
CA ASP A 118 -19.88 -10.77 -15.69
C ASP A 118 -19.81 -10.09 -17.07
N LEU A 119 -18.61 -9.90 -17.62
CA LEU A 119 -18.34 -9.21 -18.90
C LEU A 119 -17.92 -10.16 -20.03
N ILE A 120 -17.57 -11.40 -19.70
CA ILE A 120 -17.23 -12.51 -20.61
C ILE A 120 -18.29 -13.59 -20.50
#